data_AF-A0A920P3A5-F1
#
_entry.id   AF-A0A920P3A5-F1
#
_cell.length_a   1.000
_cell.length_b   1.000
_cell.length_c   1.000
_cell.angle_alpha   90.00
_cell.angle_beta   90.00
_cell.angle_gamma   90.00
#
_symmetry.space_group_name_H-M   'P 1'
#
loop_
_entity.id
_entity.type
_entity.pdbx_description
1 polymer ?
#
loop_
_entity_poly.entity_id
_entity_poly.type
_entity_poly.pdbx_seq_one_letter_code
_entity_poly.pdbx_strand_id
1 'polypeptide(L)'
;MREGEFEGGAHVLRAKIDLESSNMLMRDPVLYRIRHATHYRQGDEWCIYPMYDYAHCLEDAFEDVTHSICTLEFENNRELYDWVLDNVGFEEPRTHQYEFARLDLEHAVLSKRRIIPLVEAGVVSGWDDPRLSTVRGIRRRGVPPEAIRLFCEMIGVAKAQSVVDIGKLDYAIREVLNQSAPRVMAVLDPIKIVLTDYPDDQVEEFEAPYFPHDVPREGTRMVPFSNELFIERTDFEEDPPSGFRRLVPGGEVRLRHAYVIRCEKIIRDEAGRLVELHCSHDSESRGGKGVVGRKVKGTIQWVSAAHALTAEIRLYDHLFLEIPETDSDEGEDIISRINPDSLRVFKEAKVEPSVRDSLPGTRYQFERTGYFWKDPIDGLGEELIFNRIVSLKDSWSRSTAKSGPKVTRSKSGSEKVVNEPIKPETPKVNESREAARAADPQLMACFDRYSNELGLTWEQADLLTASPEVSEFFDKALAVYDEPAEVAGWLTTDLRGLLGVRSLKDLAFDGEALGQLVALVAADRISRRAGKDVLARMIK
;
A
#
# COMPACT_ATOMS: atom_id res chain seq x y z
N MET A 1 42.61 2.65 31.48
CA MET A 1 41.52 2.93 30.49
C MET A 1 40.66 4.11 30.94
N ARG A 2 39.94 4.02 32.07
CA ARG A 2 39.06 5.10 32.58
C ARG A 2 39.79 6.41 32.89
N GLU A 3 41.03 6.34 33.37
CA GLU A 3 41.84 7.53 33.71
C GLU A 3 42.37 8.28 32.47
N GLY A 4 42.01 7.87 31.26
CA GLY A 4 42.41 8.56 30.02
C GLY A 4 43.86 8.34 29.57
N GLU A 5 44.63 7.48 30.25
CA GLU A 5 46.04 7.20 29.96
C GLU A 5 46.31 6.65 28.53
N PHE A 6 45.31 6.00 27.92
CA PHE A 6 45.48 5.29 26.65
C PHE A 6 44.68 5.95 25.52
N GLU A 7 45.23 5.87 24.31
CA GLU A 7 44.58 6.33 23.08
C GLU A 7 43.37 5.48 22.69
N GLY A 8 42.50 6.05 21.86
CA GLY A 8 41.35 5.34 21.28
C GLY A 8 41.77 4.09 20.52
N GLY A 9 41.16 2.95 20.84
CA GLY A 9 41.45 1.65 20.21
C GLY A 9 42.70 0.91 20.73
N ALA A 10 43.49 1.51 21.64
CA ALA A 10 44.71 0.87 22.17
C ALA A 10 44.41 -0.35 23.06
N HIS A 11 43.35 -0.28 23.88
CA HIS A 11 42.93 -1.34 24.79
C HIS A 11 41.41 -1.46 24.83
N VAL A 12 40.92 -2.65 25.15
CA VAL A 12 39.50 -2.97 25.34
C VAL A 12 39.32 -3.88 26.56
N LEU A 13 38.18 -3.76 27.24
CA LEU A 13 37.75 -4.76 28.23
C LEU A 13 36.95 -5.83 27.49
N ARG A 14 37.24 -7.11 27.74
CA ARG A 14 36.51 -8.23 27.14
C ARG A 14 35.94 -9.12 28.23
N ALA A 15 34.78 -9.72 27.99
CA ALA A 15 34.34 -10.86 28.77
C ALA A 15 35.26 -12.05 28.49
N LYS A 16 35.40 -12.94 29.46
CA LYS A 16 36.13 -14.20 29.31
C LYS A 16 35.12 -15.33 29.34
N ILE A 17 34.81 -15.87 28.17
CA ILE A 17 33.72 -16.83 27.95
C ILE A 17 34.30 -18.08 27.29
N ASP A 18 34.25 -18.17 25.95
CA ASP A 18 34.77 -19.29 25.19
C ASP A 18 35.16 -18.87 23.76
N LEU A 19 36.47 -18.89 23.47
CA LEU A 19 36.99 -18.56 22.15
C LEU A 19 36.66 -19.60 21.07
N GLU A 20 36.27 -20.81 21.46
CA GLU A 20 35.92 -21.90 20.53
C GLU A 20 34.41 -22.00 20.27
N SER A 21 33.59 -21.16 20.91
CA SER A 21 32.13 -21.20 20.76
C SER A 21 31.69 -21.12 19.30
N SER A 22 30.67 -21.89 18.95
CA SER A 22 30.00 -21.83 17.65
C SER A 22 29.27 -20.50 17.44
N ASN A 23 28.81 -19.87 18.53
CA ASN A 23 28.31 -18.51 18.51
C ASN A 23 29.48 -17.52 18.57
N MET A 24 29.71 -16.81 17.46
CA MET A 24 30.83 -15.85 17.37
C MET A 24 30.76 -14.75 18.42
N LEU A 25 29.56 -14.39 18.90
CA LEU A 25 29.38 -13.36 19.93
C LEU A 25 29.87 -13.80 21.31
N MET A 26 29.96 -15.11 21.55
CA MET A 26 30.47 -15.68 22.80
C MET A 26 32.01 -15.77 22.84
N ARG A 27 32.70 -15.41 21.74
CA ARG A 27 34.16 -15.47 21.65
C ARG A 27 34.82 -14.26 22.30
N ASP A 28 34.81 -14.26 23.63
CA ASP A 28 35.33 -13.18 24.48
C ASP A 28 34.88 -11.79 23.98
N PRO A 29 33.57 -11.47 23.98
CA PRO A 29 33.06 -10.23 23.41
C PRO A 29 33.65 -9.00 24.10
N VAL A 30 33.78 -7.91 23.35
CA VAL A 30 34.24 -6.62 23.88
C VAL A 30 33.12 -5.99 24.72
N LEU A 31 33.42 -5.62 25.96
CA LEU A 31 32.49 -4.96 26.89
C LEU A 31 32.67 -3.45 26.90
N TYR A 32 33.92 -2.96 26.90
CA TYR A 32 34.23 -1.53 26.86
C TYR A 32 35.31 -1.22 25.83
N ARG A 33 35.16 -0.05 25.20
CA ARG A 33 36.18 0.56 24.34
C ARG A 33 36.57 1.95 24.83
N ILE A 34 37.79 2.37 24.49
CA ILE A 34 38.24 3.75 24.71
C ILE A 34 37.78 4.62 23.53
N ARG A 35 37.16 5.76 23.83
CA ARG A 35 36.82 6.79 22.85
C ARG A 35 36.87 8.17 23.53
N HIS A 36 37.80 9.01 23.10
CA HIS A 36 37.89 10.40 23.54
C HIS A 36 36.91 11.26 22.72
N ALA A 37 35.64 11.27 23.13
CA ALA A 37 34.59 12.06 22.49
C ALA A 37 33.61 12.57 23.56
N THR A 38 33.14 13.81 23.37
CA THR A 38 32.14 14.44 24.25
C THR A 38 30.80 13.73 24.10
N HIS A 39 30.24 13.24 25.21
CA HIS A 39 28.91 12.66 25.26
C HIS A 39 27.84 13.74 25.42
N TYR A 40 26.78 13.69 24.62
CA TYR A 40 25.74 14.74 24.64
C TYR A 40 25.02 14.93 25.98
N ARG A 41 24.98 13.91 26.86
CA ARG A 41 24.41 14.01 28.23
C ARG A 41 25.45 14.17 29.33
N GLN A 42 26.61 13.54 29.18
CA GLN A 42 27.60 13.37 30.27
C GLN A 42 28.86 14.22 30.04
N GLY A 43 28.88 15.03 28.96
CA GLY A 43 30.04 15.84 28.59
C GLY A 43 31.29 14.98 28.43
N ASP A 44 32.38 15.42 29.03
CA ASP A 44 33.70 14.79 28.97
C ASP A 44 34.03 13.95 30.22
N GLU A 45 33.04 13.57 31.03
CA GLU A 45 33.25 12.78 32.25
C GLU A 45 33.81 11.38 31.95
N TRP A 46 33.46 10.81 30.80
CA TRP A 46 33.81 9.44 30.41
C TRP A 46 34.61 9.41 29.12
N CYS A 47 35.74 8.70 29.14
CA CYS A 47 36.54 8.37 27.96
C CYS A 47 36.48 6.87 27.58
N ILE A 48 35.69 6.09 28.31
CA ILE A 48 35.38 4.69 28.02
C ILE A 48 33.88 4.53 27.88
N TYR A 49 33.46 3.77 26.88
CA TYR A 49 32.05 3.57 26.57
C TYR A 49 31.75 2.08 26.46
N PRO A 50 30.64 1.61 27.06
CA PRO A 50 30.26 0.22 26.94
C PRO A 50 29.82 -0.11 25.51
N MET A 51 29.92 -1.38 25.15
CA MET A 51 29.34 -1.93 23.93
C MET A 51 27.85 -2.26 24.15
N TYR A 52 27.08 -2.27 23.06
CA TYR A 52 25.63 -2.51 23.11
C TYR A 52 25.27 -3.79 23.86
N ASP A 53 25.93 -4.92 23.54
CA ASP A 53 25.61 -6.23 24.13
C ASP A 53 25.84 -6.30 25.65
N TYR A 54 26.72 -5.45 26.18
CA TYR A 54 26.97 -5.34 27.61
C TYR A 54 26.03 -4.35 28.29
N ALA A 55 25.73 -3.22 27.65
CA ALA A 55 24.87 -2.18 28.23
C ALA A 55 23.40 -2.58 28.23
N HIS A 56 22.88 -3.12 27.12
CA HIS A 56 21.45 -3.33 26.91
C HIS A 56 20.79 -4.23 27.97
N CYS A 57 21.38 -5.41 28.25
CA CYS A 57 20.86 -6.32 29.27
C CYS A 57 20.89 -5.71 30.68
N LEU A 58 21.94 -4.94 31.01
CA LEU A 58 22.06 -4.28 32.30
C LEU A 58 21.07 -3.12 32.44
N GLU A 59 20.86 -2.34 31.38
CA GLU A 59 19.85 -1.29 31.33
C GLU A 59 18.46 -1.87 31.57
N ASP A 60 18.08 -2.93 30.84
CA ASP A 60 16.83 -3.65 31.04
C ASP A 60 16.66 -4.15 32.49
N ALA A 61 17.73 -4.75 33.05
CA ALA A 61 17.71 -5.28 34.40
C ALA A 61 17.65 -4.18 35.48
N PHE A 62 18.31 -3.04 35.28
CA PHE A 62 18.25 -1.90 36.19
C PHE A 62 16.92 -1.14 36.12
N GLU A 63 16.21 -1.23 35.00
CA GLU A 63 14.89 -0.61 34.79
C GLU A 63 13.71 -1.55 35.09
N ASP A 64 13.98 -2.75 35.64
CA ASP A 64 12.98 -3.79 35.94
C ASP A 64 12.12 -4.18 34.71
N VAL A 65 12.72 -4.19 33.53
CA VAL A 65 12.07 -4.66 32.29
C VAL A 65 11.73 -6.14 32.45
N THR A 66 10.52 -6.53 32.03
CA THR A 66 10.11 -7.95 32.06
C THR A 66 10.30 -8.63 30.71
N HIS A 67 9.97 -7.94 29.63
CA HIS A 67 10.03 -8.43 28.26
C HIS A 67 10.81 -7.43 27.42
N SER A 68 12.08 -7.72 27.17
CA SER A 68 12.93 -6.94 26.27
C SER A 68 12.64 -7.37 24.83
N ILE A 69 11.89 -6.56 24.10
CA ILE A 69 11.40 -6.91 22.76
C ILE A 69 12.31 -6.24 21.71
N CYS A 70 13.06 -7.05 20.97
CA CYS A 70 13.98 -6.58 19.92
C CYS A 70 13.74 -7.29 18.58
N THR A 71 14.51 -6.96 17.55
CA THR A 71 14.35 -7.59 16.23
C THR A 71 15.24 -8.83 16.08
N LEU A 72 14.93 -9.70 15.12
CA LEU A 72 15.65 -10.96 14.87
C LEU A 72 17.16 -10.79 14.61
N GLU A 73 17.63 -9.61 14.22
CA GLU A 73 19.05 -9.31 14.11
C GLU A 73 19.83 -9.56 15.42
N PHE A 74 19.15 -9.57 16.57
CA PHE A 74 19.73 -9.80 17.90
C PHE A 74 19.45 -11.19 18.48
N GLU A 75 18.93 -12.14 17.69
CA GLU A 75 18.60 -13.48 18.17
C GLU A 75 19.85 -14.21 18.71
N ASN A 76 20.98 -14.14 17.99
CA ASN A 76 22.25 -14.73 18.44
C ASN A 76 22.85 -14.00 19.65
N ASN A 77 22.48 -12.73 19.88
CA ASN A 77 22.96 -11.92 20.99
C ASN A 77 22.30 -12.32 22.31
N ARG A 78 21.17 -13.04 22.27
CA ARG A 78 20.46 -13.48 23.49
C ARG A 78 21.36 -14.32 24.41
N GLU A 79 22.16 -15.21 23.85
CA GLU A 79 23.06 -16.04 24.65
C GLU A 79 24.03 -15.20 25.49
N LEU A 80 24.54 -14.10 24.90
CA LEU A 80 25.39 -13.15 25.60
C LEU A 80 24.59 -12.28 26.58
N TYR A 81 23.36 -11.90 26.24
CA TYR A 81 22.44 -11.19 27.11
C TYR A 81 22.24 -11.96 28.43
N ASP A 82 21.88 -13.24 28.33
CA ASP A 82 21.66 -14.12 29.48
C ASP A 82 22.97 -14.35 30.26
N TRP A 83 24.09 -14.55 29.56
CA TRP A 83 25.39 -14.73 30.19
C TRP A 83 25.78 -13.53 31.06
N VAL A 84 25.56 -12.30 30.59
CA VAL A 84 25.88 -11.11 31.39
C VAL A 84 25.05 -11.09 32.68
N LEU A 85 23.73 -11.30 32.58
CA LEU A 85 22.83 -11.28 33.73
C LEU A 85 23.17 -12.36 34.77
N ASP A 86 23.47 -13.58 34.31
CA ASP A 86 23.90 -14.69 35.16
C ASP A 86 25.17 -14.35 35.95
N ASN A 87 26.12 -13.66 35.32
CA ASN A 87 27.45 -13.42 35.91
C ASN A 87 27.52 -12.16 36.79
N VAL A 88 26.58 -11.23 36.65
CA VAL A 88 26.51 -10.02 37.49
C VAL A 88 25.52 -10.15 38.66
N GLY A 89 24.82 -11.28 38.76
CA GLY A 89 24.00 -11.63 39.92
C GLY A 89 22.52 -11.25 39.83
N PHE A 90 21.96 -11.14 38.62
CA PHE A 90 20.50 -10.99 38.46
C PHE A 90 19.80 -12.35 38.48
N GLU A 91 19.02 -12.59 39.54
CA GLU A 91 18.22 -13.80 39.74
C GLU A 91 16.77 -13.61 39.26
N GLU A 92 16.03 -14.71 39.11
CA GLU A 92 14.60 -14.64 38.76
C GLU A 92 13.74 -14.05 39.90
N PRO A 93 12.68 -13.28 39.59
CA PRO A 93 12.25 -12.87 38.25
C PRO A 93 13.17 -11.79 37.65
N ARG A 94 13.60 -11.97 36.39
CA ARG A 94 14.43 -11.00 35.67
C ARG A 94 13.90 -10.69 34.26
N THR A 95 14.55 -9.75 33.59
CA THR A 95 14.29 -9.43 32.18
C THR A 95 14.64 -10.60 31.26
N HIS A 96 13.82 -10.83 30.23
CA HIS A 96 14.05 -11.83 29.18
C HIS A 96 13.91 -11.21 27.79
N GLN A 97 14.80 -11.57 26.87
CA GLN A 97 14.77 -11.09 25.49
C GLN A 97 13.82 -11.91 24.62
N TYR A 98 13.01 -11.21 23.82
CA TYR A 98 12.11 -11.79 22.82
C TYR A 98 12.25 -11.04 21.49
N GLU A 99 12.37 -11.78 20.39
CA GLU A 99 12.58 -11.20 19.07
C GLU A 99 11.36 -11.31 18.18
N PHE A 100 11.20 -10.31 17.31
CA PHE A 100 10.23 -10.34 16.22
C PHE A 100 10.89 -9.93 14.90
N ALA A 101 10.29 -10.32 13.78
CA ALA A 101 10.73 -9.89 12.47
C ALA A 101 10.50 -8.38 12.30
N ARG A 102 11.54 -7.65 11.91
CA ARG A 102 11.43 -6.23 11.56
C ARG A 102 10.43 -6.03 10.42
N LEU A 103 9.81 -4.85 10.41
CA LEU A 103 9.04 -4.41 9.25
C LEU A 103 9.99 -4.20 8.05
N ASP A 104 9.61 -4.79 6.93
CA ASP A 104 10.11 -4.40 5.61
C ASP A 104 8.91 -4.04 4.73
N LEU A 105 9.01 -2.97 3.96
CA LEU A 105 7.88 -2.36 3.25
C LEU A 105 8.24 -2.12 1.80
N GLU A 106 7.43 -2.63 0.88
CA GLU A 106 7.61 -2.41 -0.55
C GLU A 106 7.67 -0.92 -0.89
N HIS A 107 8.51 -0.55 -1.85
CA HIS A 107 8.68 0.83 -2.33
C HIS A 107 9.03 1.87 -1.24
N ALA A 108 9.44 1.45 -0.04
CA ALA A 108 9.94 2.31 1.02
C ALA A 108 11.36 1.93 1.46
N VAL A 109 12.21 2.95 1.60
CA VAL A 109 13.54 2.80 2.21
C VAL A 109 13.43 3.09 3.70
N LEU A 110 13.81 2.14 4.55
CA LEU A 110 13.79 2.31 6.01
C LEU A 110 15.17 2.58 6.62
N SER A 111 16.26 2.25 5.90
CA SER A 111 17.61 2.35 6.46
C SER A 111 18.13 3.79 6.47
N LYS A 112 18.67 4.19 7.63
CA LYS A 112 19.23 5.55 7.82
C LYS A 112 20.35 5.85 6.83
N ARG A 113 21.18 4.85 6.51
CA ARG A 113 22.29 4.96 5.55
C ARG A 113 21.82 5.33 4.14
N ARG A 114 20.64 4.86 3.74
CA ARG A 114 20.04 5.18 2.44
C ARG A 114 19.29 6.52 2.45
N ILE A 115 18.74 6.96 3.59
CA ILE A 115 18.03 8.24 3.70
C ILE A 115 18.99 9.44 3.78
N ILE A 116 20.12 9.32 4.49
CA ILE A 116 21.09 10.42 4.66
C ILE A 116 21.52 11.03 3.30
N PRO A 117 21.97 10.24 2.30
CA PRO A 117 22.37 10.79 1.00
C PRO A 117 21.24 11.53 0.28
N LEU A 118 19.99 11.08 0.41
CA LEU A 118 18.84 11.73 -0.23
C LEU A 118 18.60 13.14 0.36
N VAL A 119 18.76 13.25 1.68
CA VAL A 119 18.61 14.53 2.39
C VAL A 119 19.79 15.45 2.08
N GLU A 120 21.03 14.94 2.13
CA GLU A 120 22.24 15.73 1.85
C GLU A 120 22.31 16.21 0.41
N ALA A 121 21.84 15.41 -0.56
CA ALA A 121 21.77 15.79 -1.97
C ALA A 121 20.58 16.71 -2.32
N GLY A 122 19.68 16.99 -1.38
CA GLY A 122 18.52 17.86 -1.61
C GLY A 122 17.44 17.27 -2.53
N VAL A 123 17.47 15.96 -2.80
CA VAL A 123 16.42 15.23 -3.54
C VAL A 123 15.08 15.31 -2.81
N VAL A 124 15.17 15.17 -1.49
CA VAL A 124 14.05 15.34 -0.56
C VAL A 124 14.25 16.62 0.23
N SER A 125 13.16 17.27 0.58
CA SER A 125 13.15 18.55 1.29
C SER A 125 13.70 18.48 2.72
N GLY A 126 13.84 17.28 3.28
CA GLY A 126 14.41 17.03 4.60
C GLY A 126 13.92 15.71 5.18
N TRP A 127 14.24 15.46 6.46
CA TRP A 127 13.80 14.26 7.20
C TRP A 127 12.28 14.15 7.37
N ASP A 128 11.54 15.24 7.14
CA ASP A 128 10.08 15.27 7.20
C ASP A 128 9.42 15.40 5.83
N ASP A 129 10.16 15.19 4.73
CA ASP A 129 9.58 15.14 3.39
C ASP A 129 8.47 14.06 3.32
N PRO A 130 7.27 14.37 2.80
CA PRO A 130 6.15 13.44 2.73
C PRO A 130 6.39 12.16 1.93
N ARG A 131 7.44 12.10 1.11
CA ARG A 131 7.85 10.91 0.35
C ARG A 131 8.70 9.94 1.17
N LEU A 132 9.24 10.38 2.31
CA LEU A 132 10.02 9.52 3.20
C LEU A 132 9.10 8.70 4.11
N SER A 133 9.58 7.50 4.44
CA SER A 133 8.98 6.55 5.39
C SER A 133 9.23 6.92 6.86
N THR A 134 9.84 8.08 7.14
CA THR A 134 10.05 8.55 8.51
C THR A 134 8.71 8.87 9.15
N VAL A 135 8.58 8.69 10.47
CA VAL A 135 7.35 9.08 11.20
C VAL A 135 7.04 10.57 10.99
N ARG A 136 8.06 11.42 10.85
CA ARG A 136 7.89 12.84 10.54
C ARG A 136 7.34 13.07 9.12
N GLY A 137 7.87 12.36 8.12
CA GLY A 137 7.41 12.42 6.73
C GLY A 137 5.97 11.94 6.59
N ILE A 138 5.66 10.77 7.16
CA ILE A 138 4.30 10.21 7.22
C ILE A 138 3.32 11.17 7.90
N ARG A 139 3.74 11.82 8.99
CA ARG A 139 2.92 12.84 9.68
C ARG A 139 2.71 14.08 8.80
N ARG A 140 3.75 14.61 8.13
CA ARG A 140 3.65 15.77 7.22
C ARG A 140 2.83 15.46 5.95
N ARG A 141 2.87 14.21 5.48
CA ARG A 141 2.00 13.69 4.43
C ARG A 141 0.52 13.76 4.82
N GLY A 142 0.23 13.75 6.12
CA GLY A 142 -1.12 13.87 6.68
C GLY A 142 -1.74 12.55 7.08
N VAL A 143 -0.95 11.49 7.22
CA VAL A 143 -1.46 10.19 7.69
C VAL A 143 -1.90 10.32 9.16
N PRO A 144 -3.14 9.91 9.50
CA PRO A 144 -3.58 9.86 10.90
C PRO A 144 -2.78 8.82 11.69
N PRO A 145 -2.44 9.08 12.97
CA PRO A 145 -1.76 8.09 13.80
C PRO A 145 -2.60 6.82 14.00
N GLU A 146 -3.93 6.92 13.95
CA GLU A 146 -4.87 5.79 13.97
C GLU A 146 -4.61 4.82 12.81
N ALA A 147 -4.29 5.33 11.62
CA ALA A 147 -4.03 4.52 10.44
C ALA A 147 -2.72 3.73 10.56
N ILE A 148 -1.69 4.32 11.20
CA ILE A 148 -0.42 3.62 11.47
C ILE A 148 -0.65 2.48 12.46
N ARG A 149 -1.41 2.73 13.53
CA ARG A 149 -1.75 1.68 14.51
C ARG A 149 -2.56 0.56 13.87
N LEU A 150 -3.58 0.89 13.08
CA LEU A 150 -4.36 -0.08 12.33
C LEU A 150 -3.49 -0.89 11.36
N PHE A 151 -2.55 -0.24 10.66
CA PHE A 151 -1.60 -0.93 9.80
C PHE A 151 -0.74 -1.93 10.59
N CYS A 152 -0.18 -1.52 11.74
CA CYS A 152 0.59 -2.41 12.62
C CYS A 152 -0.24 -3.60 13.13
N GLU A 153 -1.51 -3.38 13.51
CA GLU A 153 -2.43 -4.44 13.91
C GLU A 153 -2.71 -5.43 12.77
N MET A 154 -2.90 -4.92 11.54
CA MET A 154 -3.20 -5.74 10.36
C MET A 154 -2.04 -6.64 9.93
N ILE A 155 -0.80 -6.18 10.06
CA ILE A 155 0.37 -6.99 9.69
C ILE A 155 0.75 -8.00 10.77
N GLY A 156 0.38 -7.72 12.02
CA GLY A 156 0.69 -8.57 13.17
C GLY A 156 2.17 -8.57 13.56
N VAL A 157 2.51 -9.45 14.49
CA VAL A 157 3.87 -9.66 14.99
C VAL A 157 4.22 -11.13 14.86
N ALA A 158 5.30 -11.45 14.15
CA ALA A 158 5.76 -12.80 13.90
C ALA A 158 7.28 -12.87 13.87
N LYS A 159 7.85 -14.08 13.96
CA LYS A 159 9.28 -14.33 13.73
C LYS A 159 9.64 -14.61 12.26
N ALA A 160 8.66 -14.71 11.37
CA ALA A 160 8.92 -14.89 9.95
C ALA A 160 9.16 -13.54 9.27
N GLN A 161 10.31 -13.37 8.62
CA GLN A 161 10.57 -12.20 7.79
C GLN A 161 9.68 -12.21 6.55
N SER A 162 9.04 -11.08 6.26
CA SER A 162 8.25 -10.88 5.05
C SER A 162 8.27 -9.42 4.65
N VAL A 163 8.25 -9.18 3.34
CA VAL A 163 8.07 -7.83 2.79
C VAL A 163 6.58 -7.54 2.77
N VAL A 164 6.19 -6.41 3.36
CA VAL A 164 4.81 -5.97 3.43
C VAL A 164 4.46 -5.13 2.21
N ASP A 165 3.38 -5.49 1.53
CA ASP A 165 2.77 -4.68 0.46
C ASP A 165 2.34 -3.31 1.01
N ILE A 166 2.86 -2.24 0.40
CA ILE A 166 2.56 -0.85 0.80
C ILE A 166 1.08 -0.48 0.65
N GLY A 167 0.36 -1.18 -0.22
CA GLY A 167 -1.09 -1.13 -0.37
C GLY A 167 -1.84 -1.44 0.92
N LYS A 168 -1.27 -2.20 1.87
CA LYS A 168 -1.88 -2.40 3.21
C LYS A 168 -1.86 -1.13 4.05
N LEU A 169 -0.77 -0.35 4.02
CA LEU A 169 -0.70 0.95 4.68
C LEU A 169 -1.71 1.91 4.05
N ASP A 170 -1.71 1.91 2.73
CA ASP A 170 -2.61 2.68 1.88
C ASP A 170 -4.10 2.35 2.14
N TYR A 171 -4.42 1.09 2.40
CA TYR A 171 -5.73 0.64 2.85
C TYR A 171 -6.08 1.18 4.24
N ALA A 172 -5.20 1.00 5.23
CA ALA A 172 -5.43 1.45 6.60
C ALA A 172 -5.68 2.98 6.67
N ILE A 173 -4.95 3.76 5.87
CA ILE A 173 -5.17 5.20 5.72
C ILE A 173 -6.57 5.49 5.17
N ARG A 174 -6.96 4.81 4.08
CA ARG A 174 -8.29 5.01 3.46
C ARG A 174 -9.41 4.63 4.41
N GLU A 175 -9.29 3.53 5.15
CA GLU A 175 -10.31 3.09 6.11
C GLU A 175 -10.58 4.15 7.19
N VAL A 176 -9.53 4.68 7.80
CA VAL A 176 -9.64 5.72 8.84
C VAL A 176 -10.20 7.02 8.26
N LEU A 177 -9.71 7.45 7.09
CA LEU A 177 -10.13 8.72 6.50
C LEU A 177 -11.54 8.66 5.90
N ASN A 178 -11.97 7.51 5.39
CA ASN A 178 -13.34 7.36 4.87
C ASN A 178 -14.40 7.64 5.94
N GLN A 179 -14.11 7.30 7.20
CA GLN A 179 -15.06 7.52 8.30
C GLN A 179 -14.99 8.93 8.91
N SER A 180 -13.91 9.68 8.67
CA SER A 180 -13.63 10.92 9.41
C SER A 180 -13.47 12.18 8.56
N ALA A 181 -13.05 12.05 7.30
CA ALA A 181 -12.75 13.18 6.43
C ALA A 181 -14.02 13.76 5.78
N PRO A 182 -14.33 15.06 5.94
CA PRO A 182 -15.34 15.75 5.13
C PRO A 182 -15.01 15.73 3.64
N ARG A 183 -16.03 15.55 2.80
CA ARG A 183 -15.95 15.54 1.35
C ARG A 183 -16.15 16.95 0.84
N VAL A 184 -15.23 17.41 0.01
CA VAL A 184 -15.25 18.72 -0.65
C VAL A 184 -14.82 18.58 -2.10
N MET A 185 -15.12 19.58 -2.91
CA MET A 185 -14.77 19.62 -4.32
C MET A 185 -13.48 20.41 -4.55
N ALA A 186 -12.61 19.83 -5.36
CA ALA A 186 -11.39 20.43 -5.83
C ALA A 186 -11.15 20.02 -7.28
N VAL A 187 -10.54 20.93 -8.04
CA VAL A 187 -10.15 20.77 -9.42
C VAL A 187 -8.66 21.07 -9.53
N LEU A 188 -7.86 20.06 -9.79
CA LEU A 188 -6.39 20.15 -9.79
C LEU A 188 -5.86 20.74 -11.09
N ASP A 189 -6.41 20.31 -12.24
CA ASP A 189 -6.07 20.84 -13.57
C ASP A 189 -7.32 21.46 -14.22
N PRO A 190 -7.60 22.75 -13.97
CA PRO A 190 -8.87 23.35 -14.36
C PRO A 190 -9.03 23.55 -15.88
N ILE A 191 -10.18 23.12 -16.38
CA ILE A 191 -10.78 23.62 -17.64
C ILE A 191 -11.95 24.54 -17.27
N LYS A 192 -12.01 25.73 -17.89
CA LYS A 192 -13.14 26.64 -17.74
C LYS A 192 -14.38 26.14 -18.49
N ILE A 193 -15.51 26.15 -17.82
CA ILE A 193 -16.85 25.96 -18.39
C ILE A 193 -17.59 27.29 -18.37
N VAL A 194 -18.28 27.62 -19.45
CA VAL A 194 -19.23 28.75 -19.51
C VAL A 194 -20.61 28.18 -19.84
N LEU A 195 -21.57 28.38 -18.94
CA LEU A 195 -22.97 28.01 -19.13
C LEU A 195 -23.68 29.12 -19.90
N THR A 196 -23.92 28.90 -21.20
CA THR A 196 -24.42 29.96 -22.10
C THR A 196 -25.88 30.33 -21.89
N ASP A 197 -26.63 29.48 -21.19
CA ASP A 197 -28.05 29.63 -20.87
C ASP A 197 -28.29 29.96 -19.38
N TYR A 198 -27.23 30.21 -18.61
CA TYR A 198 -27.30 30.63 -17.21
C TYR A 198 -27.00 32.14 -17.08
N PRO A 199 -27.76 32.92 -16.30
CA PRO A 199 -27.54 34.37 -16.22
C PRO A 199 -26.19 34.74 -15.60
N ASP A 200 -25.53 35.78 -16.14
CA ASP A 200 -24.16 36.15 -15.74
C ASP A 200 -24.03 36.60 -14.28
N ASP A 201 -25.04 37.31 -13.75
CA ASP A 201 -25.02 37.85 -12.37
C ASP A 201 -25.72 36.92 -11.35
N GLN A 202 -26.20 35.75 -11.78
CA GLN A 202 -26.90 34.83 -10.88
C GLN A 202 -25.89 33.94 -10.14
N VAL A 203 -25.99 33.95 -8.81
CA VAL A 203 -25.30 33.00 -7.94
C VAL A 203 -26.34 32.21 -7.17
N GLU A 204 -26.28 30.89 -7.31
CA GLU A 204 -27.07 29.96 -6.50
C GLU A 204 -26.18 29.21 -5.53
N GLU A 205 -26.70 28.89 -4.36
CA GLU A 205 -26.01 28.01 -3.42
C GLU A 205 -26.70 26.66 -3.34
N PHE A 206 -25.88 25.60 -3.41
CA PHE A 206 -26.30 24.22 -3.23
C PHE A 206 -25.85 23.71 -1.87
N GLU A 207 -26.79 23.20 -1.09
CA GLU A 207 -26.44 22.47 0.12
C GLU A 207 -25.87 21.09 -0.24
N ALA A 208 -24.60 20.86 0.13
CA ALA A 208 -23.89 19.62 -0.12
C ALA A 208 -23.46 18.97 1.21
N PRO A 209 -23.75 17.68 1.43
CA PRO A 209 -23.32 16.99 2.64
C PRO A 209 -21.80 16.81 2.67
N TYR A 210 -21.19 16.98 3.84
CA TYR A 210 -19.78 16.66 4.06
C TYR A 210 -19.52 15.16 4.10
N PHE A 211 -20.51 14.36 4.50
CA PHE A 211 -20.35 12.92 4.68
C PHE A 211 -21.39 12.17 3.84
N PRO A 212 -21.03 11.04 3.23
CA PRO A 212 -21.99 10.19 2.56
C PRO A 212 -22.88 9.49 3.60
N HIS A 213 -24.03 8.99 3.15
CA HIS A 213 -25.06 8.38 4.02
C HIS A 213 -24.61 7.18 4.85
N ASP A 214 -23.55 6.48 4.43
CA ASP A 214 -22.97 5.32 5.11
C ASP A 214 -22.00 5.70 6.24
N VAL A 215 -21.62 6.97 6.35
CA VAL A 215 -20.77 7.49 7.43
C VAL A 215 -21.66 8.07 8.52
N PRO A 216 -21.52 7.65 9.79
CA PRO A 216 -22.34 8.13 10.91
C PRO A 216 -21.89 9.50 11.40
N ARG A 217 -21.79 10.47 10.49
CA ARG A 217 -21.46 11.87 10.75
C ARG A 217 -22.37 12.75 9.93
N GLU A 218 -22.81 13.85 10.54
CA GLU A 218 -23.65 14.84 9.89
C GLU A 218 -22.84 16.10 9.58
N GLY A 219 -23.45 16.98 8.79
CA GLY A 219 -22.86 18.25 8.40
C GLY A 219 -23.05 18.52 6.92
N THR A 220 -23.41 19.76 6.61
CA THR A 220 -23.59 20.26 5.26
C THR A 220 -22.79 21.54 5.07
N ARG A 221 -22.61 21.93 3.81
CA ARG A 221 -22.01 23.21 3.43
C ARG A 221 -22.74 23.78 2.24
N MET A 222 -22.72 25.10 2.11
CA MET A 222 -23.20 25.77 0.91
C MET A 222 -22.08 25.81 -0.13
N VAL A 223 -22.39 25.38 -1.35
CA VAL A 223 -21.48 25.40 -2.50
C VAL A 223 -22.02 26.39 -3.53
N PRO A 224 -21.30 27.49 -3.83
CA PRO A 224 -21.75 28.48 -4.80
C PRO A 224 -21.64 27.94 -6.24
N PHE A 225 -22.65 28.25 -7.04
CA PHE A 225 -22.80 27.94 -8.45
C PHE A 225 -23.02 29.23 -9.24
N SER A 226 -22.41 29.32 -10.42
CA SER A 226 -22.47 30.48 -11.32
C SER A 226 -22.42 30.02 -12.78
N ASN A 227 -22.58 30.95 -13.72
CA ASN A 227 -22.40 30.70 -15.16
C ASN A 227 -21.00 30.17 -15.51
N GLU A 228 -19.96 30.65 -14.83
CA GLU A 228 -18.58 30.19 -15.03
C GLU A 228 -18.12 29.20 -13.96
N LEU A 229 -17.67 28.01 -14.39
CA LEU A 229 -17.23 26.92 -13.52
C LEU A 229 -15.85 26.39 -13.95
N PHE A 230 -15.18 25.66 -13.08
CA PHE A 230 -14.04 24.82 -13.43
C PHE A 230 -14.36 23.34 -13.22
N ILE A 231 -13.88 22.50 -14.14
CA ILE A 231 -13.88 21.03 -14.03
C ILE A 231 -12.46 20.50 -14.25
N GLU A 232 -12.21 19.24 -13.91
CA GLU A 232 -10.93 18.61 -14.19
C GLU A 232 -10.69 18.43 -15.69
N ARG A 233 -9.44 18.64 -16.11
CA ARG A 233 -9.03 18.39 -17.50
C ARG A 233 -9.31 16.98 -17.97
N THR A 234 -9.16 16.00 -17.07
CA THR A 234 -9.40 14.58 -17.33
C THR A 234 -10.89 14.20 -17.38
N ASP A 235 -11.79 15.13 -17.09
CA ASP A 235 -13.24 14.92 -17.17
C ASP A 235 -13.86 15.35 -18.51
N PHE A 236 -13.04 15.82 -19.45
CA PHE A 236 -13.44 16.07 -20.84
C PHE A 236 -12.53 15.32 -21.82
N GLU A 237 -13.13 14.66 -22.81
CA GLU A 237 -12.37 14.00 -23.88
C GLU A 237 -13.16 14.10 -25.20
N GLU A 238 -12.47 14.47 -26.27
CA GLU A 238 -13.07 14.61 -27.61
C GLU A 238 -13.22 13.27 -28.30
N ASP A 239 -12.22 12.40 -28.15
CA ASP A 239 -12.24 11.02 -28.64
C ASP A 239 -12.20 10.04 -27.46
N PRO A 240 -13.34 9.85 -26.76
CA PRO A 240 -13.37 9.13 -25.50
C PRO A 240 -13.08 7.64 -25.69
N PRO A 241 -12.23 7.02 -24.84
CA PRO A 241 -12.08 5.58 -24.84
C PRO A 241 -13.41 4.90 -24.44
N SER A 242 -13.57 3.64 -24.84
CA SER A 242 -14.73 2.84 -24.44
C SER A 242 -14.90 2.84 -22.92
N GLY A 243 -16.14 3.08 -22.46
CA GLY A 243 -16.46 3.14 -21.03
C GLY A 243 -16.20 4.49 -20.36
N PHE A 244 -15.76 5.52 -21.08
CA PHE A 244 -15.71 6.89 -20.57
C PHE A 244 -17.12 7.39 -20.22
N ARG A 245 -17.27 7.95 -19.00
CA ARG A 245 -18.58 8.37 -18.44
C ARG A 245 -18.66 9.86 -18.14
N ARG A 246 -17.64 10.65 -18.54
CA ARG A 246 -17.59 12.09 -18.26
C ARG A 246 -18.02 12.88 -19.50
N LEU A 247 -17.63 14.15 -19.60
CA LEU A 247 -18.10 15.07 -20.62
C LEU A 247 -17.42 14.79 -21.96
N VAL A 248 -18.21 14.80 -23.03
CA VAL A 248 -17.76 14.60 -24.41
C VAL A 248 -18.48 15.61 -25.30
N PRO A 249 -17.98 15.92 -26.50
CA PRO A 249 -18.65 16.85 -27.42
C PRO A 249 -20.09 16.43 -27.71
N GLY A 250 -21.06 17.34 -27.51
CA GLY A 250 -22.49 17.08 -27.66
C GLY A 250 -23.12 16.18 -26.59
N GLY A 251 -22.32 15.64 -25.66
CA GLY A 251 -22.75 14.76 -24.58
C GLY A 251 -23.04 15.48 -23.27
N GLU A 252 -23.60 14.74 -22.31
CA GLU A 252 -24.06 15.27 -21.03
C GLU A 252 -23.34 14.64 -19.84
N VAL A 253 -23.13 15.45 -18.79
CA VAL A 253 -22.58 15.00 -17.51
C VAL A 253 -23.30 15.67 -16.36
N ARG A 254 -23.40 14.99 -15.22
CA ARG A 254 -23.91 15.60 -13.99
C ARG A 254 -22.80 16.32 -13.23
N LEU A 255 -23.04 17.56 -12.87
CA LEU A 255 -22.25 18.28 -11.88
C LEU A 255 -22.68 17.82 -10.48
N ARG A 256 -21.73 17.39 -9.66
CA ARG A 256 -21.98 16.86 -8.32
C ARG A 256 -22.79 17.87 -7.49
N HIS A 257 -23.88 17.39 -6.87
CA HIS A 257 -24.84 18.20 -6.08
C HIS A 257 -25.60 19.32 -6.83
N ALA A 258 -25.40 19.46 -8.14
CA ALA A 258 -25.98 20.55 -8.94
C ALA A 258 -26.73 20.02 -10.18
N TYR A 259 -26.60 20.71 -11.31
CA TYR A 259 -27.31 20.43 -12.57
C TYR A 259 -26.61 19.38 -13.44
N VAL A 260 -27.33 18.92 -14.46
CA VAL A 260 -26.77 18.25 -15.64
C VAL A 260 -26.41 19.31 -16.68
N ILE A 261 -25.23 19.19 -17.28
CA ILE A 261 -24.75 20.08 -18.34
C ILE A 261 -24.50 19.30 -19.62
N ARG A 262 -24.56 19.99 -20.77
CA ARG A 262 -24.25 19.45 -22.09
C ARG A 262 -23.18 20.29 -22.78
N CYS A 263 -22.14 19.65 -23.31
CA CYS A 263 -21.09 20.35 -24.04
C CYS A 263 -21.56 20.71 -25.46
N GLU A 264 -21.75 21.99 -25.74
CA GLU A 264 -22.23 22.48 -27.04
C GLU A 264 -21.08 22.89 -27.95
N LYS A 265 -20.06 23.55 -27.39
CA LYS A 265 -18.95 24.08 -28.18
C LYS A 265 -17.63 24.04 -27.43
N ILE A 266 -16.58 23.76 -28.20
CA ILE A 266 -15.20 23.72 -27.74
C ILE A 266 -14.51 25.00 -28.20
N ILE A 267 -13.88 25.72 -27.28
CA ILE A 267 -13.12 26.93 -27.59
C ILE A 267 -11.63 26.63 -27.44
N ARG A 268 -10.87 27.04 -28.44
CA ARG A 268 -9.42 26.85 -28.51
C ARG A 268 -8.70 28.18 -28.67
N ASP A 269 -7.49 28.26 -28.15
CA ASP A 269 -6.59 29.38 -28.44
C ASP A 269 -5.97 29.27 -29.85
N GLU A 270 -5.17 30.27 -30.22
CA GLU A 270 -4.45 30.32 -31.50
C GLU A 270 -3.47 29.14 -31.69
N ALA A 271 -3.02 28.52 -30.60
CA ALA A 271 -2.16 27.33 -30.62
C ALA A 271 -2.96 26.02 -30.67
N GLY A 272 -4.29 26.08 -30.77
CA GLY A 272 -5.19 24.92 -30.83
C GLY A 272 -5.42 24.25 -29.47
N ARG A 273 -4.96 24.83 -28.36
CA ARG A 273 -5.15 24.26 -27.03
C ARG A 273 -6.57 24.54 -26.53
N LEU A 274 -7.19 23.54 -25.90
CA LEU A 274 -8.48 23.69 -25.24
C LEU A 274 -8.38 24.71 -24.09
N VAL A 275 -9.14 25.81 -24.21
CA VAL A 275 -9.16 26.88 -23.20
C VAL A 275 -10.45 26.89 -22.39
N GLU A 276 -11.60 26.70 -23.05
CA GLU A 276 -12.90 26.66 -22.39
C GLU A 276 -13.91 25.82 -23.17
N LEU A 277 -14.94 25.35 -22.46
CA LEU A 277 -16.08 24.65 -23.05
C LEU A 277 -17.34 25.46 -22.79
N HIS A 278 -18.13 25.70 -23.83
CA HIS A 278 -19.44 26.30 -23.71
C HIS A 278 -20.48 25.19 -23.59
N CYS A 279 -21.24 25.25 -22.51
CA CYS A 279 -22.22 24.23 -22.18
C CYS A 279 -23.61 24.85 -21.97
N SER A 280 -24.65 24.06 -22.15
CA SER A 280 -26.01 24.36 -21.69
C SER A 280 -26.29 23.59 -20.40
N HIS A 281 -27.29 24.01 -19.61
CA HIS A 281 -27.70 23.32 -18.40
C HIS A 281 -29.18 22.89 -18.46
N ASP A 282 -29.49 21.78 -17.80
CA ASP A 282 -30.86 21.30 -17.66
C ASP A 282 -31.49 21.86 -16.38
N SER A 283 -32.33 22.90 -16.51
CA SER A 283 -32.96 23.57 -15.36
C SER A 283 -33.85 22.65 -14.49
N GLU A 284 -34.39 21.55 -15.03
CA GLU A 284 -35.21 20.59 -14.27
C GLU A 284 -34.35 19.65 -13.39
N SER A 285 -33.04 19.59 -13.65
CA SER A 285 -32.11 18.67 -12.98
C SER A 285 -31.52 19.20 -11.66
N ARG A 286 -32.02 20.34 -11.17
CA ARG A 286 -31.51 21.07 -10.00
C ARG A 286 -31.28 20.18 -8.78
N GLY A 287 -30.13 20.34 -8.12
CA GLY A 287 -29.84 19.72 -6.83
C GLY A 287 -29.67 18.20 -6.90
N GLY A 288 -29.14 17.69 -8.01
CA GLY A 288 -28.94 16.24 -8.17
C GLY A 288 -30.19 15.45 -8.57
N LYS A 289 -31.33 16.11 -8.86
CA LYS A 289 -32.55 15.44 -9.32
C LYS A 289 -32.30 14.72 -10.65
N GLY A 290 -32.87 13.51 -10.78
CA GLY A 290 -32.83 12.75 -12.02
C GLY A 290 -33.54 13.50 -13.15
N VAL A 291 -33.05 13.33 -14.39
CA VAL A 291 -33.73 13.90 -15.56
C VAL A 291 -34.80 12.93 -16.03
N VAL A 292 -36.01 13.42 -16.27
CA VAL A 292 -37.11 12.58 -16.71
C VAL A 292 -36.83 12.08 -18.14
N GLY A 293 -36.93 10.77 -18.35
CA GLY A 293 -36.85 10.16 -19.69
C GLY A 293 -35.44 9.93 -20.27
N ARG A 294 -34.35 10.32 -19.59
CA ARG A 294 -32.96 10.04 -20.04
C ARG A 294 -31.98 9.76 -18.91
N LYS A 295 -30.99 8.90 -19.17
CA LYS A 295 -29.92 8.53 -18.21
C LYS A 295 -28.64 9.30 -18.51
N VAL A 296 -28.11 9.98 -17.50
CA VAL A 296 -26.79 10.65 -17.54
C VAL A 296 -25.73 9.67 -17.04
N LYS A 297 -24.65 9.48 -17.80
CA LYS A 297 -23.71 8.36 -17.61
C LYS A 297 -22.75 8.53 -16.43
N GLY A 298 -22.47 9.76 -16.01
CA GLY A 298 -21.52 10.01 -14.93
C GLY A 298 -21.76 11.33 -14.21
N THR A 299 -20.99 11.49 -13.13
CA THR A 299 -21.01 12.67 -12.26
C THR A 299 -19.58 13.11 -12.00
N ILE A 300 -19.31 14.40 -12.14
CA ILE A 300 -17.99 15.01 -11.97
C ILE A 300 -18.05 16.12 -10.92
N GLN A 301 -16.94 16.33 -10.21
CA GLN A 301 -16.78 17.48 -9.34
C GLN A 301 -16.51 18.74 -10.14
N TRP A 302 -16.78 19.89 -9.54
CA TRP A 302 -16.65 21.20 -10.14
C TRP A 302 -16.50 22.24 -9.04
N VAL A 303 -16.06 23.44 -9.41
CA VAL A 303 -16.07 24.61 -8.52
C VAL A 303 -16.48 25.85 -9.29
N SER A 304 -17.17 26.81 -8.66
CA SER A 304 -17.50 28.09 -9.30
C SER A 304 -16.24 28.93 -9.51
N ALA A 305 -16.06 29.46 -10.73
CA ALA A 305 -14.85 30.20 -11.08
C ALA A 305 -14.68 31.50 -10.26
N ALA A 306 -15.80 32.18 -9.97
CA ALA A 306 -15.80 33.44 -9.21
C ALA A 306 -15.54 33.26 -7.71
N HIS A 307 -15.80 32.07 -7.16
CA HIS A 307 -15.80 31.81 -5.71
C HIS A 307 -14.71 30.84 -5.26
N ALA A 308 -14.13 30.06 -6.18
CA ALA A 308 -13.10 29.10 -5.85
C ALA A 308 -11.83 29.78 -5.32
N LEU A 309 -11.14 29.09 -4.41
CA LEU A 309 -9.84 29.52 -3.90
C LEU A 309 -8.75 28.88 -4.76
N THR A 310 -7.69 29.64 -5.06
CA THR A 310 -6.48 29.08 -5.66
C THR A 310 -5.69 28.34 -4.60
N ALA A 311 -5.20 27.14 -4.93
CA ALA A 311 -4.38 26.33 -4.06
C ALA A 311 -3.25 25.63 -4.82
N GLU A 312 -2.12 25.43 -4.15
CA GLU A 312 -1.09 24.49 -4.58
C GLU A 312 -1.45 23.08 -4.08
N ILE A 313 -1.54 22.11 -4.99
CA ILE A 313 -1.79 20.71 -4.65
C ILE A 313 -0.56 19.87 -4.97
N ARG A 314 -0.05 19.17 -3.97
CA ARG A 314 1.13 18.29 -4.07
C ARG A 314 0.68 16.83 -4.08
N LEU A 315 0.85 16.18 -5.22
CA LEU A 315 0.59 14.76 -5.39
C LEU A 315 1.89 13.99 -5.19
N TYR A 316 1.94 13.22 -4.10
CA TYR A 316 3.05 12.32 -3.82
C TYR A 316 2.80 10.94 -4.42
N ASP A 317 3.85 10.35 -4.97
CA ASP A 317 3.93 8.96 -5.40
C ASP A 317 5.12 8.27 -4.71
N HIS A 318 5.34 6.99 -4.98
CA HIS A 318 6.49 6.25 -4.49
C HIS A 318 7.80 6.96 -4.87
N LEU A 319 8.70 7.10 -3.91
CA LEU A 319 9.99 7.79 -4.10
C LEU A 319 10.90 7.01 -5.06
N PHE A 320 10.76 5.70 -5.12
CA PHE A 320 11.54 4.79 -5.96
C PHE A 320 10.61 3.99 -6.87
N LEU A 321 11.02 3.80 -8.13
CA LEU A 321 10.33 2.89 -9.05
C LEU A 321 10.60 1.43 -8.68
N GLU A 322 11.85 1.14 -8.31
CA GLU A 322 12.33 -0.17 -7.82
C GLU A 322 13.29 0.07 -6.66
N ILE A 323 13.23 -0.78 -5.63
CA ILE A 323 14.18 -0.74 -4.51
C ILE A 323 15.14 -1.92 -4.64
N PRO A 324 16.47 -1.71 -4.55
CA PRO A 324 17.42 -2.81 -4.57
C PRO A 324 17.21 -3.75 -3.38
N GLU A 325 17.17 -5.05 -3.66
CA GLU A 325 17.04 -6.13 -2.67
C GLU A 325 18.20 -6.17 -1.67
N THR A 326 19.36 -5.62 -2.03
CA THR A 326 20.58 -5.64 -1.21
C THR A 326 20.95 -4.25 -0.70
N ASP A 327 21.32 -4.16 0.59
CA ASP A 327 21.87 -2.94 1.22
C ASP A 327 23.23 -2.49 0.64
N SER A 328 23.71 -3.10 -0.45
CA SER A 328 24.98 -2.81 -1.13
C SER A 328 25.00 -1.52 -1.93
N ASP A 329 23.82 -1.02 -2.36
CA ASP A 329 23.72 0.12 -3.25
C ASP A 329 23.65 1.41 -2.40
N GLU A 330 24.82 1.98 -2.09
CA GLU A 330 24.99 3.22 -1.32
C GLU A 330 25.31 4.43 -2.23
N GLY A 331 24.90 5.64 -1.82
CA GLY A 331 25.36 6.89 -2.47
C GLY A 331 24.70 7.24 -3.81
N GLU A 332 25.50 7.40 -4.88
CA GLU A 332 25.00 7.87 -6.19
C GLU A 332 24.02 6.89 -6.85
N ASP A 333 24.14 5.58 -6.56
CA ASP A 333 23.27 4.55 -7.13
C ASP A 333 21.81 4.72 -6.69
N ILE A 334 21.57 5.01 -5.40
CA ILE A 334 20.20 5.19 -4.89
C ILE A 334 19.54 6.46 -5.43
N ILE A 335 20.30 7.54 -5.66
CA ILE A 335 19.78 8.79 -6.25
C ILE A 335 19.37 8.56 -7.71
N SER A 336 20.11 7.75 -8.46
CA SER A 336 19.78 7.46 -9.87
C SER A 336 18.42 6.76 -10.08
N ARG A 337 17.85 6.17 -9.01
CA ARG A 337 16.62 5.35 -9.03
C ARG A 337 15.37 6.06 -8.53
N ILE A 338 15.49 7.35 -8.24
CA ILE A 338 14.36 8.16 -7.79
C ILE A 338 13.32 8.23 -8.91
N ASN A 339 12.06 8.05 -8.53
CA ASN A 339 10.94 8.31 -9.40
C ASN A 339 10.83 9.82 -9.66
N PRO A 340 11.04 10.30 -10.91
CA PRO A 340 10.92 11.72 -11.22
C PRO A 340 9.48 12.24 -11.01
N ASP A 341 8.48 11.34 -11.07
CA ASP A 341 7.08 11.64 -10.82
C ASP A 341 6.67 11.44 -9.34
N SER A 342 7.63 11.22 -8.43
CA SER A 342 7.38 11.08 -6.98
C SER A 342 6.71 12.28 -6.34
N LEU A 343 6.80 13.46 -6.98
CA LEU A 343 6.08 14.66 -6.61
C LEU A 343 5.61 15.41 -7.87
N ARG A 344 4.30 15.56 -8.00
CA ARG A 344 3.67 16.45 -8.99
C ARG A 344 2.97 17.60 -8.30
N VAL A 345 3.19 18.83 -8.77
CA VAL A 345 2.66 20.04 -8.14
C VAL A 345 1.72 20.77 -9.10
N PHE A 346 0.49 21.03 -8.65
CA PHE A 346 -0.50 21.85 -9.36
C PHE A 346 -0.65 23.17 -8.63
N LYS A 347 -0.11 24.27 -9.19
CA LYS A 347 -0.10 25.59 -8.52
C LYS A 347 -1.40 26.38 -8.65
N GLU A 348 -2.16 26.08 -9.70
CA GLU A 348 -3.39 26.80 -10.07
C GLU A 348 -4.65 25.96 -9.83
N ALA A 349 -4.58 24.98 -8.93
CA ALA A 349 -5.75 24.20 -8.59
C ALA A 349 -6.80 25.10 -7.94
N LYS A 350 -8.07 24.71 -8.09
CA LYS A 350 -9.23 25.45 -7.59
C LYS A 350 -9.97 24.59 -6.59
N VAL A 351 -10.13 25.08 -5.36
CA VAL A 351 -10.85 24.39 -4.28
C VAL A 351 -12.08 25.20 -3.88
N GLU A 352 -13.15 24.52 -3.47
CA GLU A 352 -14.36 25.22 -3.03
C GLU A 352 -14.12 26.10 -1.79
N PRO A 353 -14.86 27.21 -1.61
CA PRO A 353 -14.57 28.21 -0.57
C PRO A 353 -14.71 27.70 0.87
N SER A 354 -15.45 26.61 1.09
CA SER A 354 -15.68 26.05 2.43
C SER A 354 -14.39 25.60 3.14
N VAL A 355 -13.29 25.42 2.41
CA VAL A 355 -11.99 25.04 2.98
C VAL A 355 -11.18 26.20 3.53
N ARG A 356 -11.61 27.47 3.32
CA ARG A 356 -10.86 28.65 3.76
C ARG A 356 -10.62 28.65 5.27
N ASP A 357 -11.69 28.43 6.03
CA ASP A 357 -11.70 28.55 7.49
C ASP A 357 -11.55 27.18 8.18
N SER A 358 -10.90 26.24 7.51
CA SER A 358 -10.65 24.89 8.03
C SER A 358 -9.82 24.95 9.31
N LEU A 359 -10.22 24.17 10.33
CA LEU A 359 -9.40 24.01 11.52
C LEU A 359 -8.04 23.38 11.16
N PRO A 360 -6.93 23.79 11.78
CA PRO A 360 -5.64 23.15 11.58
C PRO A 360 -5.72 21.63 11.79
N GLY A 361 -5.11 20.87 10.88
CA GLY A 361 -5.14 19.40 10.93
C GLY A 361 -6.40 18.76 10.33
N THR A 362 -7.34 19.55 9.78
CA THR A 362 -8.48 19.01 9.04
C THR A 362 -8.01 18.28 7.80
N ARG A 363 -8.52 17.06 7.61
CA ARG A 363 -8.25 16.21 6.46
C ARG A 363 -9.52 16.12 5.64
N TYR A 364 -9.39 16.35 4.35
CA TYR A 364 -10.49 16.35 3.41
C TYR A 364 -10.41 15.14 2.50
N GLN A 365 -11.55 14.66 2.05
CA GLN A 365 -11.63 13.91 0.82
C GLN A 365 -11.96 14.91 -0.29
N PHE A 366 -11.07 15.09 -1.25
CA PHE A 366 -11.42 15.76 -2.50
C PHE A 366 -12.16 14.75 -3.36
N GLU A 367 -13.44 15.03 -3.63
CA GLU A 367 -14.34 14.10 -4.31
C GLU A 367 -13.71 13.61 -5.63
N ARG A 368 -13.73 12.29 -5.85
CA ARG A 368 -13.12 11.57 -6.99
C ARG A 368 -11.59 11.63 -7.12
N THR A 369 -10.89 12.40 -6.30
CA THR A 369 -9.43 12.58 -6.41
C THR A 369 -8.66 11.80 -5.35
N GLY A 370 -8.97 11.99 -4.06
CA GLY A 370 -8.18 11.40 -2.98
C GLY A 370 -8.41 12.10 -1.65
N TYR A 371 -7.56 11.77 -0.68
CA TYR A 371 -7.55 12.43 0.63
C TYR A 371 -6.40 13.41 0.72
N PHE A 372 -6.67 14.58 1.28
CA PHE A 372 -5.78 15.73 1.30
C PHE A 372 -5.82 16.43 2.65
N TRP A 373 -4.78 17.20 2.96
CA TRP A 373 -4.80 18.11 4.09
C TRP A 373 -3.86 19.28 3.85
N LYS A 374 -4.06 20.38 4.57
CA LYS A 374 -3.21 21.57 4.49
C LYS A 374 -1.81 21.21 5.00
N ASP A 375 -0.76 21.48 4.23
CA ASP A 375 0.62 21.22 4.66
C ASP A 375 0.92 22.05 5.94
N PRO A 376 1.42 21.42 7.01
CA PRO A 376 1.57 22.08 8.31
C PRO A 376 2.79 23.00 8.39
N ILE A 377 3.59 23.12 7.32
CA ILE A 377 4.77 23.97 7.28
C ILE A 377 4.55 25.09 6.26
N ASP A 378 4.32 24.73 5.00
CA ASP A 378 4.20 25.68 3.90
C ASP A 378 2.76 26.20 3.76
N GLY A 379 1.77 25.41 4.18
CA GLY A 379 0.35 25.76 4.06
C GLY A 379 -0.18 26.61 5.22
N LEU A 380 0.64 27.12 6.14
CA LEU A 380 0.15 27.94 7.26
C LEU A 380 -0.02 29.43 6.95
N GLY A 381 0.47 29.89 5.79
CA GLY A 381 0.34 31.27 5.32
C GLY A 381 -1.00 31.58 4.63
N GLU A 382 -1.01 32.68 3.87
CA GLU A 382 -2.13 33.06 3.00
C GLU A 382 -2.34 32.06 1.85
N GLU A 383 -1.26 31.41 1.42
CA GLU A 383 -1.30 30.40 0.38
C GLU A 383 -1.91 29.08 0.90
N LEU A 384 -2.85 28.54 0.14
CA LEU A 384 -3.45 27.24 0.40
C LEU A 384 -2.59 26.16 -0.24
N ILE A 385 -1.87 25.39 0.56
CA ILE A 385 -1.03 24.29 0.08
C ILE A 385 -1.56 22.98 0.66
N PHE A 386 -1.97 22.04 -0.19
CA PHE A 386 -2.48 20.75 0.22
C PHE A 386 -1.59 19.60 -0.24
N ASN A 387 -1.31 18.68 0.69
CA ASN A 387 -0.63 17.43 0.43
C ASN A 387 -1.66 16.32 0.18
N ARG A 388 -1.49 15.53 -0.90
CA ARG A 388 -2.23 14.27 -1.03
C ARG A 388 -1.73 13.27 -0.01
N ILE A 389 -2.61 12.85 0.90
CA ILE A 389 -2.35 11.79 1.87
C ILE A 389 -2.34 10.45 1.14
N VAL A 390 -3.42 10.13 0.43
CA VAL A 390 -3.56 8.88 -0.33
C VAL A 390 -4.60 9.06 -1.44
N SER A 391 -4.43 8.37 -2.58
CA SER A 391 -5.42 8.35 -3.66
C SER A 391 -6.69 7.61 -3.24
N LEU A 392 -7.79 7.77 -3.99
CA LEU A 392 -8.90 6.82 -3.88
C LEU A 392 -8.51 5.46 -4.46
N LYS A 393 -9.26 4.41 -4.14
CA LYS A 393 -9.05 3.08 -4.71
C LYS A 393 -9.33 3.13 -6.22
N ASP A 394 -8.30 2.95 -7.03
CA ASP A 394 -8.45 2.95 -8.48
C ASP A 394 -9.03 1.61 -8.94
N SER A 395 -10.27 1.61 -9.41
CA SER A 395 -10.95 0.41 -9.93
C SER A 395 -10.77 0.25 -11.45
N TRP A 396 -10.21 1.26 -12.12
CA TRP A 396 -10.18 1.33 -13.59
C TRP A 396 -8.86 0.82 -14.20
N SER A 397 -7.73 0.99 -13.51
CA SER A 397 -6.39 0.57 -13.97
C SER A 397 -6.24 -0.94 -14.18
N ARG A 398 -7.06 -1.78 -13.52
CA ARG A 398 -7.11 -3.23 -13.80
C ARG A 398 -7.70 -3.58 -15.17
N SER A 399 -8.45 -2.69 -15.80
CA SER A 399 -9.19 -2.98 -17.04
C SER A 399 -8.45 -2.51 -18.30
N THR A 400 -7.63 -1.46 -18.23
CA THR A 400 -6.98 -0.84 -19.40
C THR A 400 -5.58 -1.37 -19.71
N ALA A 401 -4.92 -2.08 -18.78
CA ALA A 401 -3.64 -2.74 -19.04
C ALA A 401 -3.71 -3.88 -20.08
N LYS A 402 -4.90 -4.23 -20.57
CA LYS A 402 -5.11 -5.23 -21.65
C LYS A 402 -5.18 -4.65 -23.05
N SER A 403 -5.06 -3.33 -23.26
CA SER A 403 -5.20 -2.72 -24.58
C SER A 403 -4.30 -1.50 -24.78
N GLY A 404 -3.06 -1.72 -25.22
CA GLY A 404 -2.18 -0.65 -25.70
C GLY A 404 -1.08 -1.20 -26.63
N PRO A 405 -0.65 -0.47 -27.67
CA PRO A 405 0.09 -1.03 -28.81
C PRO A 405 1.60 -1.17 -28.54
N LYS A 406 2.21 -2.28 -28.96
CA LYS A 406 3.66 -2.52 -28.88
C LYS A 406 4.40 -1.71 -29.95
N VAL A 407 5.22 -0.75 -29.52
CA VAL A 407 6.19 -0.02 -30.37
C VAL A 407 7.47 -0.84 -30.51
N THR A 408 7.90 -1.07 -31.75
CA THR A 408 9.10 -1.82 -32.15
C THR A 408 10.36 -0.94 -32.10
N ARG A 409 11.43 -1.43 -31.45
CA ARG A 409 12.81 -0.94 -31.63
C ARG A 409 13.61 -1.95 -32.45
N SER A 410 14.32 -1.44 -33.46
CA SER A 410 15.10 -2.18 -34.47
C SER A 410 16.38 -2.84 -33.92
N LYS A 411 16.70 -4.04 -34.41
CA LYS A 411 17.97 -4.78 -34.20
C LYS A 411 18.89 -4.64 -35.42
N SER A 412 20.21 -4.55 -35.18
CA SER A 412 21.28 -5.04 -36.07
C SER A 412 21.97 -6.20 -35.35
N GLY A 413 21.80 -7.46 -35.74
CA GLY A 413 22.62 -8.21 -36.72
C GLY A 413 23.59 -9.10 -35.92
N SER A 414 23.60 -10.43 -35.98
CA SER A 414 23.56 -11.33 -37.15
C SER A 414 23.10 -12.77 -36.81
N GLU A 415 22.30 -13.34 -37.73
CA GLU A 415 22.17 -14.74 -38.21
C GLU A 415 21.90 -15.93 -37.26
N LYS A 416 21.14 -16.98 -37.62
CA LYS A 416 19.86 -17.24 -38.33
C LYS A 416 19.73 -18.78 -38.40
N VAL A 417 18.73 -19.41 -37.78
CA VAL A 417 18.12 -20.67 -38.28
C VAL A 417 16.62 -20.67 -37.93
N VAL A 418 15.82 -21.09 -38.90
CA VAL A 418 14.36 -20.96 -39.03
C VAL A 418 13.60 -21.96 -38.14
N ASN A 419 12.47 -21.55 -37.55
CA ASN A 419 11.32 -22.43 -37.29
C ASN A 419 9.99 -21.67 -37.26
N GLU A 420 8.96 -22.34 -37.79
CA GLU A 420 7.56 -21.95 -37.99
C GLU A 420 6.75 -21.69 -36.70
N PRO A 421 5.52 -21.12 -36.78
CA PRO A 421 4.93 -20.32 -35.70
C PRO A 421 4.44 -21.16 -34.50
N ILE A 422 4.93 -20.81 -33.32
CA ILE A 422 4.54 -21.38 -32.03
C ILE A 422 3.26 -20.69 -31.52
N LYS A 423 2.28 -21.52 -31.13
CA LYS A 423 1.04 -21.17 -30.41
C LYS A 423 1.35 -20.41 -29.11
N PRO A 424 0.43 -19.56 -28.59
CA PRO A 424 0.68 -18.72 -27.43
C PRO A 424 1.10 -19.53 -26.20
N GLU A 425 2.21 -19.12 -25.59
CA GLU A 425 2.83 -19.74 -24.41
C GLU A 425 1.90 -19.67 -23.17
N THR A 426 1.73 -20.83 -22.55
CA THR A 426 1.25 -21.05 -21.18
C THR A 426 2.23 -20.48 -20.14
N PRO A 427 1.75 -20.08 -18.95
CA PRO A 427 2.60 -19.53 -17.89
C PRO A 427 3.62 -20.58 -17.39
N LYS A 428 4.82 -20.11 -17.04
CA LYS A 428 5.97 -20.92 -16.64
C LYS A 428 5.63 -21.94 -15.55
N VAL A 429 5.83 -23.20 -15.89
CA VAL A 429 5.70 -24.40 -15.06
C VAL A 429 6.75 -24.39 -13.95
N ASN A 430 6.37 -24.81 -12.76
CA ASN A 430 7.31 -25.27 -11.74
C ASN A 430 7.83 -26.65 -12.16
N GLU A 431 9.02 -26.72 -12.79
CA GLU A 431 9.63 -27.90 -13.43
C GLU A 431 9.57 -29.19 -12.57
N SER A 432 9.48 -29.07 -11.25
CA SER A 432 9.35 -30.20 -10.33
C SER A 432 8.03 -30.98 -10.42
N ARG A 433 6.91 -30.34 -10.78
CA ARG A 433 5.57 -30.97 -10.82
C ARG A 433 5.30 -31.70 -12.12
N GLU A 434 5.78 -31.15 -13.23
CA GLU A 434 5.77 -31.86 -14.51
C GLU A 434 6.69 -33.08 -14.48
N ALA A 435 7.86 -32.97 -13.85
CA ALA A 435 8.74 -34.11 -13.63
C ALA A 435 8.08 -35.21 -12.77
N ALA A 436 7.35 -34.83 -11.71
CA ALA A 436 6.60 -35.78 -10.87
C ALA A 436 5.48 -36.50 -11.64
N ARG A 437 4.70 -35.77 -12.45
CA ARG A 437 3.66 -36.37 -13.32
C ARG A 437 4.24 -37.23 -14.44
N ALA A 438 5.39 -36.87 -14.99
CA ALA A 438 6.06 -37.68 -16.01
C ALA A 438 6.63 -38.99 -15.42
N ALA A 439 6.98 -38.99 -14.12
CA ALA A 439 7.52 -40.15 -13.42
C ALA A 439 6.42 -41.12 -12.91
N ASP A 440 5.19 -40.65 -12.68
CA ASP A 440 4.07 -41.46 -12.17
C ASP A 440 2.87 -41.48 -13.16
N PRO A 441 2.64 -42.61 -13.85
CA PRO A 441 1.51 -42.77 -14.77
C PRO A 441 0.13 -42.54 -14.12
N GLN A 442 -0.02 -42.75 -12.81
CA GLN A 442 -1.29 -42.53 -12.11
C GLN A 442 -1.59 -41.04 -11.96
N LEU A 443 -0.57 -40.21 -11.71
CA LEU A 443 -0.74 -38.76 -11.64
C LEU A 443 -1.07 -38.15 -12.99
N MET A 444 -0.48 -38.67 -14.07
CA MET A 444 -0.83 -38.26 -15.43
C MET A 444 -2.29 -38.62 -15.75
N ALA A 445 -2.73 -39.83 -15.41
CA ALA A 445 -4.13 -40.23 -15.60
C ALA A 445 -5.11 -39.38 -14.77
N CYS A 446 -4.75 -39.02 -13.53
CA CYS A 446 -5.54 -38.10 -12.72
C CYS A 446 -5.60 -36.71 -13.35
N PHE A 447 -4.49 -36.21 -13.88
CA PHE A 447 -4.42 -34.90 -14.53
C PHE A 447 -5.37 -34.84 -15.74
N ASP A 448 -5.30 -35.85 -16.61
CA ASP A 448 -6.19 -35.97 -17.76
C ASP A 448 -7.66 -36.07 -17.34
N ARG A 449 -7.97 -36.83 -16.29
CA ARG A 449 -9.34 -36.92 -15.75
C ARG A 449 -9.81 -35.55 -15.23
N TYR A 450 -8.97 -34.86 -14.47
CA TYR A 450 -9.31 -33.57 -13.87
C TYR A 450 -9.53 -32.49 -14.92
N SER A 451 -8.70 -32.43 -15.96
CA SER A 451 -8.82 -31.43 -17.02
C SER A 451 -9.91 -31.76 -18.03
N ASN A 452 -10.03 -33.03 -18.44
CA ASN A 452 -10.85 -33.42 -19.60
C ASN A 452 -12.24 -33.91 -19.19
N GLU A 453 -12.37 -34.58 -18.04
CA GLU A 453 -13.64 -35.15 -17.58
C GLU A 453 -14.31 -34.27 -16.52
N LEU A 454 -13.55 -33.74 -15.56
CA LEU A 454 -14.10 -32.89 -14.48
C LEU A 454 -14.13 -31.39 -14.81
N GLY A 455 -13.64 -30.99 -15.98
CA GLY A 455 -13.69 -29.61 -16.47
C GLY A 455 -12.89 -28.60 -15.64
N LEU A 456 -11.90 -29.05 -14.87
CA LEU A 456 -11.04 -28.18 -14.08
C LEU A 456 -10.08 -27.40 -14.99
N THR A 457 -9.72 -26.19 -14.56
CA THR A 457 -8.70 -25.41 -15.26
C THR A 457 -7.36 -26.15 -15.21
N TRP A 458 -6.51 -25.90 -16.22
CA TRP A 458 -5.16 -26.49 -16.27
C TRP A 458 -4.38 -26.24 -14.98
N GLU A 459 -4.48 -25.04 -14.40
CA GLU A 459 -3.82 -24.69 -13.14
C GLU A 459 -4.37 -25.49 -11.95
N GLN A 460 -5.69 -25.69 -11.86
CA GLN A 460 -6.28 -26.51 -10.80
C GLN A 460 -5.85 -27.98 -10.94
N ALA A 461 -5.92 -28.54 -12.15
CA ALA A 461 -5.47 -29.91 -12.42
C ALA A 461 -3.97 -30.06 -12.09
N ASP A 462 -3.13 -29.08 -12.44
CA ASP A 462 -1.69 -29.07 -12.14
C ASP A 462 -1.41 -29.05 -10.63
N LEU A 463 -2.17 -28.25 -9.86
CA LEU A 463 -2.01 -28.16 -8.41
C LEU A 463 -2.51 -29.40 -7.68
N LEU A 464 -3.63 -29.97 -8.14
CA LEU A 464 -4.25 -31.15 -7.52
C LEU A 464 -3.47 -32.45 -7.78
N THR A 465 -2.69 -32.49 -8.86
CA THR A 465 -1.84 -33.64 -9.23
C THR A 465 -0.37 -33.44 -8.89
N ALA A 466 -0.07 -32.52 -7.96
CA ALA A 466 1.30 -32.26 -7.54
C ALA A 466 1.94 -33.45 -6.80
N SER A 467 1.14 -34.31 -6.15
CA SER A 467 1.56 -35.58 -5.56
C SER A 467 0.37 -36.53 -5.43
N PRO A 468 0.60 -37.86 -5.25
CA PRO A 468 -0.49 -38.83 -5.12
C PRO A 468 -1.42 -38.52 -3.95
N GLU A 469 -0.87 -37.97 -2.87
CA GLU A 469 -1.64 -37.58 -1.69
C GLU A 469 -2.63 -36.45 -1.96
N VAL A 470 -2.24 -35.45 -2.75
CA VAL A 470 -3.13 -34.33 -3.09
C VAL A 470 -4.27 -34.82 -3.96
N SER A 471 -3.98 -35.67 -4.95
CA SER A 471 -4.99 -36.30 -5.81
C SER A 471 -5.95 -37.16 -5.01
N GLU A 472 -5.44 -38.01 -4.09
CA GLU A 472 -6.26 -38.87 -3.24
C GLU A 472 -7.15 -38.05 -2.30
N PHE A 473 -6.62 -36.98 -1.71
CA PHE A 473 -7.38 -36.08 -0.83
C PHE A 473 -8.51 -35.39 -1.59
N PHE A 474 -8.24 -34.92 -2.80
CA PHE A 474 -9.24 -34.31 -3.67
C PHE A 474 -10.33 -35.31 -4.08
N ASP A 475 -9.95 -36.52 -4.49
CA ASP A 475 -10.90 -37.56 -4.89
C ASP A 475 -11.82 -37.98 -3.74
N LYS A 476 -11.30 -38.08 -2.52
CA LYS A 476 -12.11 -38.36 -1.32
C LYS A 476 -13.09 -37.23 -1.01
N ALA A 477 -12.69 -35.98 -1.19
CA ALA A 477 -13.59 -34.84 -1.01
C ALA A 477 -14.69 -34.81 -2.08
N LEU A 478 -14.32 -35.10 -3.33
CA LEU A 478 -15.25 -35.15 -4.46
C LEU A 478 -16.25 -36.29 -4.33
N ALA A 479 -15.85 -37.44 -3.78
CA ALA A 479 -16.74 -38.56 -3.51
C ALA A 479 -17.87 -38.21 -2.50
N VAL A 480 -17.66 -37.21 -1.65
CA VAL A 480 -18.65 -36.72 -0.69
C VAL A 480 -19.49 -35.57 -1.26
N TYR A 481 -18.87 -34.68 -2.04
CA TYR A 481 -19.55 -33.55 -2.68
C TYR A 481 -19.11 -33.42 -4.14
N ASP A 482 -19.97 -33.86 -5.06
CA ASP A 482 -19.69 -34.01 -6.49
C ASP A 482 -19.79 -32.69 -7.28
N GLU A 483 -19.04 -31.67 -6.83
CA GLU A 483 -18.89 -30.39 -7.52
C GLU A 483 -17.39 -30.06 -7.65
N PRO A 484 -16.73 -30.54 -8.73
CA PRO A 484 -15.27 -30.49 -8.86
C PRO A 484 -14.67 -29.09 -8.71
N ALA A 485 -15.30 -28.07 -9.30
CA ALA A 485 -14.77 -26.70 -9.28
C ALA A 485 -14.78 -26.09 -7.87
N GLU A 486 -15.82 -26.37 -7.08
CA GLU A 486 -15.93 -25.87 -5.72
C GLU A 486 -14.95 -26.57 -4.79
N VAL A 487 -14.89 -27.90 -4.83
CA VAL A 487 -13.94 -28.69 -4.04
C VAL A 487 -12.50 -28.33 -4.39
N ALA A 488 -12.19 -28.14 -5.67
CA ALA A 488 -10.87 -27.73 -6.13
C ALA A 488 -10.51 -26.33 -5.58
N GLY A 489 -11.47 -25.39 -5.56
CA GLY A 489 -11.27 -24.07 -4.97
C GLY A 489 -10.95 -24.14 -3.48
N TRP A 490 -11.72 -24.91 -2.71
CA TRP A 490 -11.48 -25.11 -1.29
C TRP A 490 -10.14 -25.77 -1.01
N LEU A 491 -9.71 -26.76 -1.80
CA LEU A 491 -8.44 -27.45 -1.57
C LEU A 491 -7.23 -26.60 -1.99
N THR A 492 -7.26 -26.03 -3.20
CA THR A 492 -6.13 -25.29 -3.78
C THR A 492 -5.95 -23.88 -3.24
N THR A 493 -7.03 -23.25 -2.77
CA THR A 493 -7.02 -21.85 -2.30
C THR A 493 -7.16 -21.77 -0.79
N ASP A 494 -8.21 -22.38 -0.22
CA ASP A 494 -8.54 -22.20 1.20
C ASP A 494 -7.71 -23.11 2.12
N LEU A 495 -7.66 -24.43 1.89
CA LEU A 495 -6.89 -25.36 2.71
C LEU A 495 -5.38 -25.15 2.52
N ARG A 496 -4.91 -25.08 1.27
CA ARG A 496 -3.49 -24.85 0.97
C ARG A 496 -2.98 -23.52 1.53
N GLY A 497 -3.80 -22.46 1.52
CA GLY A 497 -3.45 -21.18 2.13
C GLY A 497 -3.28 -21.25 3.65
N LEU A 498 -3.95 -22.20 4.33
CA LEU A 498 -3.90 -22.39 5.78
C LEU A 498 -2.84 -23.41 6.24
N LEU A 499 -2.39 -24.31 5.36
CA LEU A 499 -1.42 -25.37 5.68
C LEU A 499 0.00 -24.86 5.90
N GLY A 500 0.42 -23.79 5.22
CA GLY A 500 1.81 -23.30 5.28
C GLY A 500 2.81 -24.36 4.81
N VAL A 501 3.68 -24.83 5.72
CA VAL A 501 4.71 -25.86 5.44
C VAL A 501 4.25 -27.28 5.81
N ARG A 502 3.08 -27.45 6.43
CA ARG A 502 2.57 -28.76 6.88
C ARG A 502 2.10 -29.62 5.70
N SER A 503 2.34 -30.93 5.79
CA SER A 503 1.86 -31.89 4.79
C SER A 503 0.38 -32.21 5.03
N LEU A 504 -0.34 -32.57 3.96
CA LEU A 504 -1.71 -33.11 4.09
C LEU A 504 -1.76 -34.38 4.96
N LYS A 505 -0.65 -35.12 5.05
CA LYS A 505 -0.55 -36.32 5.93
C LYS A 505 -0.59 -35.98 7.42
N ASP A 506 -0.28 -34.74 7.79
CA ASP A 506 -0.19 -34.31 9.18
C ASP A 506 -1.51 -33.75 9.71
N LEU A 507 -2.57 -33.74 8.89
CA LEU A 507 -3.89 -33.25 9.26
C LEU A 507 -4.67 -34.30 10.07
N ALA A 508 -5.42 -33.83 11.07
CA ALA A 508 -6.33 -34.66 11.85
C ALA A 508 -7.63 -35.04 11.10
N PHE A 509 -7.76 -34.65 9.84
CA PHE A 509 -8.92 -34.86 8.99
C PHE A 509 -8.48 -35.16 7.55
N ASP A 510 -9.35 -35.80 6.77
CA ASP A 510 -9.09 -36.21 5.40
C ASP A 510 -10.01 -35.50 4.39
N GLY A 511 -9.93 -35.93 3.12
CA GLY A 511 -10.76 -35.40 2.05
C GLY A 511 -12.26 -35.51 2.33
N GLU A 512 -12.72 -36.58 2.98
CA GLU A 512 -14.15 -36.75 3.26
C GLU A 512 -14.68 -35.65 4.17
N ALA A 513 -13.93 -35.32 5.23
CA ALA A 513 -14.27 -34.23 6.13
C ALA A 513 -14.28 -32.86 5.42
N LEU A 514 -13.35 -32.63 4.48
CA LEU A 514 -13.37 -31.43 3.64
C LEU A 514 -14.63 -31.40 2.76
N GLY A 515 -14.97 -32.51 2.08
CA GLY A 515 -16.17 -32.60 1.25
C GLY A 515 -17.46 -32.33 2.03
N GLN A 516 -17.58 -32.84 3.27
CA GLN A 516 -18.71 -32.54 4.16
C GLN A 516 -18.79 -31.04 4.49
N LEU A 517 -17.65 -30.39 4.76
CA LEU A 517 -17.61 -28.97 5.05
C LEU A 517 -18.05 -28.13 3.84
N VAL A 518 -17.57 -28.47 2.64
CA VAL A 518 -17.96 -27.80 1.40
C VAL A 518 -19.46 -27.96 1.15
N ALA A 519 -20.00 -29.18 1.33
CA ALA A 519 -21.44 -29.44 1.19
C ALA A 519 -22.29 -28.62 2.18
N LEU A 520 -21.83 -28.44 3.43
CA LEU A 520 -22.53 -27.60 4.42
C LEU A 520 -22.56 -26.12 4.02
N VAL A 521 -21.48 -25.63 3.40
CA VAL A 521 -21.42 -24.25 2.90
C VAL A 521 -22.30 -24.08 1.65
N ALA A 522 -22.23 -25.02 0.70
CA ALA A 522 -23.02 -24.97 -0.53
C ALA A 522 -24.53 -25.08 -0.27
N ALA A 523 -24.92 -25.81 0.77
CA ALA A 523 -26.31 -25.89 1.22
C ALA A 523 -26.78 -24.71 2.08
N ASP A 524 -25.98 -23.63 2.20
CA ASP A 524 -26.22 -22.46 3.05
C ASP A 524 -26.51 -22.78 4.53
N ARG A 525 -26.10 -23.98 5.00
CA ARG A 525 -26.27 -24.37 6.41
C ARG A 525 -25.30 -23.64 7.32
N ILE A 526 -24.15 -23.25 6.77
CA ILE A 526 -23.18 -22.35 7.37
C ILE A 526 -22.69 -21.36 6.31
N SER A 527 -22.39 -20.13 6.69
CA SER A 527 -21.81 -19.15 5.76
C SER A 527 -20.40 -19.58 5.31
N ARG A 528 -19.96 -19.14 4.12
CA ARG A 528 -18.58 -19.37 3.66
C ARG A 528 -17.52 -18.85 4.63
N ARG A 529 -17.80 -17.76 5.34
CA ARG A 529 -16.92 -17.24 6.41
C ARG A 529 -16.83 -18.23 7.57
N ALA A 530 -17.96 -18.74 8.05
CA ALA A 530 -17.99 -19.75 9.11
C ALA A 530 -17.32 -21.06 8.67
N GLY A 531 -17.47 -21.47 7.41
CA GLY A 531 -16.76 -22.63 6.85
C GLY A 531 -15.24 -22.46 6.89
N LYS A 532 -14.72 -21.28 6.54
CA LYS A 532 -13.28 -20.98 6.66
C LYS A 532 -12.80 -20.99 8.12
N ASP A 533 -13.61 -20.48 9.05
CA ASP A 533 -13.28 -20.52 10.48
C ASP A 533 -13.24 -21.96 11.04
N VAL A 534 -14.15 -22.83 10.58
CA VAL A 534 -14.14 -24.26 10.91
C VAL A 534 -12.90 -24.93 10.34
N LEU A 535 -12.59 -24.71 9.05
CA LEU A 535 -11.40 -25.25 8.41
C LEU A 535 -10.11 -24.83 9.13
N ALA A 536 -10.00 -23.55 9.49
CA ALA A 536 -8.85 -23.03 10.24
C ALA A 536 -8.71 -23.64 11.65
N ARG A 537 -9.81 -24.05 12.28
CA ARG A 537 -9.79 -24.76 13.57
C ARG A 537 -9.44 -26.24 13.40
N MET A 538 -9.88 -26.88 12.32
CA MET A 538 -9.55 -28.29 12.02
C MET A 538 -8.07 -28.51 11.71
N ILE A 539 -7.33 -27.45 11.34
CA ILE A 539 -5.89 -27.46 11.04
C ILE A 539 -5.03 -27.21 12.30
N LYS A 540 -5.61 -26.67 13.38
CA LYS A 540 -4.92 -26.50 14.67
C LYS A 540 -4.93 -27.81 15.44
#